data_AF-A0A1Q7RLC0-F1
#
_entry.id   AF-A0A1Q7RLC0-F1
#
_cell.length_a   1.000
_cell.length_b   1.000
_cell.length_c   1.000
_cell.angle_alpha   90.00
_cell.angle_beta   90.00
_cell.angle_gamma   90.00
#
_symmetry.space_group_name_H-M   'P 1'
#
loop_
_entity.id
_entity.type
_entity.pdbx_description
1 polymer ?
#
loop_
_entity_poly.entity_id
_entity_poly.type
_entity_poly.pdbx_seq_one_letter_code
_entity_poly.pdbx_strand_id
1 'polypeptide(L)'
;MSDTDDRPGNDPGNELSEEGEAAGEDEPSEGYAWGFARQERELPQQEYLAHIRLLDEIGEEELEQLDLSRADDYTLWAAAQAFEELDRNEDTIALLKRIAASGSRHPALDYPDILLRLAEHLKERGDYDEATAMLDQVTALEPDLHGRCEERRAEILVLSGRVGEGLELFQAAARAFPDDPWVPLRAGWALLTSGRFQEVPRWIDMCERVLKEVDDEAEVRAVAGEIDHLRAESEARVRRRAHQAGADAAAEDADKEAGLGSLRQRILVSLDDEEARLTASPPRSDDARARATERLAALHARASRAWDDAVEAKDEDLVAAFDELQWDIVGLAERFGIELPGIEED
;
A
#
# COMPACT_ATOMS: atom_id res chain seq x y z
N MET A 1 -41.69 70.43 8.37
CA MET A 1 -41.09 71.78 8.47
C MET A 1 -40.13 71.75 9.64
N SER A 2 -38.82 71.75 9.48
CA SER A 2 -37.99 71.77 8.27
C SER A 2 -36.58 71.36 8.68
N ASP A 3 -35.89 70.66 7.78
CA ASP A 3 -34.44 70.50 7.72
C ASP A 3 -33.68 71.82 7.88
N THR A 4 -32.45 71.76 8.42
CA THR A 4 -31.18 72.05 7.70
C THR A 4 -30.02 71.98 8.72
N ASP A 5 -29.07 71.05 8.59
CA ASP A 5 -27.90 71.05 7.68
C ASP A 5 -26.78 71.98 8.19
N ASP A 6 -25.69 71.41 8.71
CA ASP A 6 -24.36 71.90 8.38
C ASP A 6 -23.29 70.81 8.54
N ARG A 7 -22.48 70.69 7.48
CA ARG A 7 -21.50 69.63 7.18
C ARG A 7 -20.12 69.99 7.72
N PRO A 8 -19.21 69.03 7.94
CA PRO A 8 -17.77 69.28 7.89
C PRO A 8 -17.26 69.24 6.44
N GLY A 9 -16.28 70.10 6.12
CA GLY A 9 -15.72 70.30 4.79
C GLY A 9 -14.85 69.16 4.26
N ASN A 10 -15.10 68.83 3.00
CA ASN A 10 -14.30 68.16 1.94
C ASN A 10 -12.93 68.88 1.72
N ASP A 11 -11.84 68.38 1.11
CA ASP A 11 -11.33 67.17 0.40
C ASP A 11 -9.88 67.58 -0.07
N PRO A 12 -9.13 66.92 -0.98
CA PRO A 12 -9.02 65.50 -1.38
C PRO A 12 -7.55 65.02 -1.48
N GLY A 13 -7.35 63.72 -1.76
CA GLY A 13 -6.18 63.26 -2.52
C GLY A 13 -5.31 62.20 -1.83
N ASN A 14 -5.72 60.93 -1.91
CA ASN A 14 -4.94 59.96 -2.67
C ASN A 14 -5.83 58.76 -2.99
N GLU A 15 -6.31 58.74 -4.22
CA GLU A 15 -6.88 57.57 -4.88
C GLU A 15 -5.81 56.49 -5.09
N LEU A 16 -6.24 55.24 -4.99
CA LEU A 16 -5.65 54.05 -5.62
C LEU A 16 -4.30 53.58 -5.09
N SER A 17 -4.37 52.63 -4.16
CA SER A 17 -3.55 51.42 -4.24
C SER A 17 -4.48 50.29 -3.79
N GLU A 18 -5.05 49.59 -4.76
CA GLU A 18 -5.60 48.25 -4.55
C GLU A 18 -4.46 47.40 -3.99
N GLU A 19 -4.38 47.31 -2.66
CA GLU A 19 -3.62 46.26 -2.01
C GLU A 19 -4.29 44.95 -2.40
N GLY A 20 -3.67 44.25 -3.36
CA GLY A 20 -4.08 42.94 -3.77
C GLY A 20 -4.20 42.05 -2.54
N GLU A 21 -5.44 41.64 -2.25
CA GLU A 21 -5.72 40.48 -1.43
C GLU A 21 -4.88 39.34 -2.01
N ALA A 22 -3.83 38.95 -1.29
CA ALA A 22 -3.15 37.69 -1.52
C ALA A 22 -4.19 36.60 -1.27
N ALA A 23 -4.86 36.16 -2.35
CA ALA A 23 -5.70 34.97 -2.34
C ALA A 23 -4.83 33.85 -1.76
N GLY A 24 -5.24 33.32 -0.61
CA GLY A 24 -4.48 32.33 0.14
C GLY A 24 -4.13 31.15 -0.76
N GLU A 25 -2.84 30.83 -0.82
CA GLU A 25 -2.37 29.63 -1.50
C GLU A 25 -2.91 28.42 -0.75
N ASP A 26 -3.55 27.50 -1.47
CA ASP A 26 -3.96 26.22 -0.94
C ASP A 26 -2.73 25.34 -0.66
N GLU A 27 -2.83 24.50 0.37
CA GLU A 27 -1.76 23.56 0.69
C GLU A 27 -1.59 22.55 -0.46
N PRO A 28 -0.36 22.23 -0.86
CA PRO A 28 -0.11 21.21 -1.87
C PRO A 28 -0.63 19.84 -1.41
N SER A 29 -1.23 19.11 -2.35
CA SER A 29 -1.62 17.71 -2.18
C SER A 29 -0.46 16.75 -2.46
N GLU A 30 -0.64 15.48 -2.11
CA GLU A 30 0.35 14.41 -2.35
C GLU A 30 0.78 14.36 -3.83
N GLY A 31 2.09 14.32 -4.06
CA GLY A 31 2.74 14.37 -5.36
C GLY A 31 2.90 15.76 -5.97
N TYR A 32 2.34 16.81 -5.36
CA TYR A 32 2.43 18.18 -5.86
C TYR A 32 3.30 19.06 -4.96
N ALA A 33 4.13 19.90 -5.58
CA ALA A 33 4.90 20.92 -4.87
C ALA A 33 4.11 22.24 -4.70
N TRP A 34 3.07 22.45 -5.53
CA TRP A 34 2.22 23.65 -5.52
C TRP A 34 0.77 23.26 -5.24
N GLY A 35 0.03 24.07 -4.49
CA GLY A 35 -1.44 23.95 -4.42
C GLY A 35 -2.11 24.22 -5.77
N PHE A 36 -3.30 23.66 -5.99
CA PHE A 36 -4.02 23.77 -7.26
C PHE A 36 -4.35 25.21 -7.66
N ALA A 37 -4.63 26.11 -6.70
CA ALA A 37 -4.87 27.52 -7.00
C ALA A 37 -3.61 28.20 -7.56
N ARG A 38 -2.42 27.77 -7.09
CA ARG A 38 -1.14 28.23 -7.65
C ARG A 38 -0.87 27.60 -9.01
N GLN A 39 -1.14 26.30 -9.17
CA GLN A 39 -1.02 25.60 -10.44
C GLN A 39 -1.84 26.29 -11.54
N GLU A 40 -3.13 26.57 -11.28
CA GLU A 40 -4.03 27.24 -12.23
C GLU A 40 -3.51 28.63 -12.67
N ARG A 41 -2.88 29.36 -11.73
CA ARG A 41 -2.37 30.72 -11.97
C ARG A 41 -1.04 30.75 -12.70
N GLU A 42 -0.13 29.83 -12.38
CA GLU A 42 1.28 29.87 -12.83
C GLU A 42 1.58 28.94 -14.00
N LEU A 43 0.80 27.88 -14.20
CA LEU A 43 1.00 26.95 -15.32
C LEU A 43 0.32 27.44 -16.60
N PRO A 44 0.81 27.02 -17.77
CA PRO A 44 0.06 27.17 -19.02
C PRO A 44 -1.36 26.60 -18.88
N GLN A 45 -2.37 27.43 -19.16
CA GLN A 45 -3.77 27.04 -18.97
C GLN A 45 -4.15 25.73 -19.68
N GLN A 46 -3.60 25.49 -20.88
CA GLN A 46 -3.86 24.25 -21.62
C GLN A 46 -3.28 23.01 -20.90
N GLU A 47 -2.11 23.14 -20.27
CA GLU A 47 -1.45 22.06 -19.53
C GLU A 47 -2.23 21.75 -18.25
N TYR A 48 -2.57 22.78 -17.46
CA TYR A 48 -3.38 22.64 -16.26
C TYR A 48 -4.75 21.99 -16.55
N LEU A 49 -5.47 22.47 -17.57
CA LEU A 49 -6.78 21.90 -17.93
C LEU A 49 -6.68 20.46 -18.45
N ALA A 50 -5.61 20.12 -19.19
CA ALA A 50 -5.39 18.75 -19.64
C ALA A 50 -5.15 17.82 -18.44
N HIS A 51 -4.39 18.28 -17.46
CA HIS A 51 -4.10 17.56 -16.23
C HIS A 51 -5.36 17.34 -15.36
N ILE A 52 -6.13 18.40 -15.09
CA ILE A 52 -7.39 18.27 -14.32
C ILE A 52 -8.40 17.36 -15.02
N ARG A 53 -8.50 17.44 -16.35
CA ARG A 53 -9.35 16.52 -17.12
C ARG A 53 -8.95 15.06 -16.92
N LEU A 54 -7.66 14.76 -16.82
CA LEU A 54 -7.17 13.41 -16.58
C LEU A 54 -7.46 12.92 -15.16
N LEU A 55 -7.50 13.81 -14.17
CA LEU A 55 -7.85 13.45 -12.81
C LEU A 55 -9.35 13.24 -12.64
N ASP A 56 -10.17 14.18 -13.13
CA ASP A 56 -11.57 14.27 -12.69
C ASP A 56 -12.59 13.77 -13.73
N GLU A 57 -12.23 13.73 -15.02
CA GLU A 57 -13.19 13.58 -16.10
C GLU A 57 -12.92 12.40 -17.05
N ILE A 58 -11.70 11.85 -17.05
CA ILE A 58 -11.35 10.81 -18.01
C ILE A 58 -12.01 9.48 -17.65
N GLY A 59 -12.64 8.84 -18.65
CA GLY A 59 -13.14 7.48 -18.50
C GLY A 59 -12.04 6.46 -18.78
N GLU A 60 -12.18 5.26 -18.21
CA GLU A 60 -11.25 4.14 -18.39
C GLU A 60 -10.90 3.88 -19.87
N GLU A 61 -11.92 3.75 -20.74
CA GLU A 61 -11.70 3.50 -22.18
C GLU A 61 -10.90 4.62 -22.86
N GLU A 62 -11.06 5.87 -22.44
CA GLU A 62 -10.31 7.00 -22.98
C GLU A 62 -8.88 7.01 -22.45
N LEU A 63 -8.68 6.68 -21.17
CA LEU A 63 -7.37 6.61 -20.53
C LEU A 63 -6.49 5.54 -21.19
N GLU A 64 -7.05 4.37 -21.50
CA GLU A 64 -6.31 3.28 -22.17
C GLU A 64 -5.88 3.63 -23.60
N GLN A 65 -6.66 4.47 -24.28
CA GLN A 65 -6.38 4.88 -25.67
C GLN A 65 -5.50 6.12 -25.76
N LEU A 66 -5.17 6.74 -24.62
CA LEU A 66 -4.42 7.98 -24.56
C LEU A 66 -2.97 7.78 -24.99
N ASP A 67 -2.52 8.53 -26.00
CA ASP A 67 -1.12 8.52 -26.41
C ASP A 67 -0.27 9.34 -25.42
N LEU A 68 0.30 8.64 -24.44
CA LEU A 68 1.22 9.21 -23.45
C LEU A 68 2.68 9.21 -23.90
N SER A 69 3.02 8.84 -25.14
CA SER A 69 4.42 8.66 -25.57
C SER A 69 5.27 9.94 -25.49
N ARG A 70 4.63 11.11 -25.59
CA ARG A 70 5.27 12.43 -25.53
C ARG A 70 4.78 13.29 -24.37
N ALA A 71 4.01 12.71 -23.45
CA ALA A 71 3.54 13.41 -22.26
C ALA A 71 4.70 13.84 -21.36
N ASP A 72 4.57 15.03 -20.77
CA ASP A 72 5.46 15.54 -19.72
C ASP A 72 5.14 14.92 -18.36
N ASP A 73 6.01 15.13 -17.39
CA ASP A 73 5.87 14.52 -16.06
C ASP A 73 4.56 14.91 -15.37
N TYR A 74 4.05 16.13 -15.60
CA TYR A 74 2.81 16.62 -15.00
C TYR A 74 1.59 15.88 -15.55
N THR A 75 1.54 15.66 -16.87
CA THR A 75 0.52 14.85 -17.52
C THR A 75 0.63 13.38 -17.13
N LEU A 76 1.86 12.85 -17.05
CA LEU A 76 2.11 11.47 -16.63
C LEU A 76 1.67 11.23 -15.19
N TRP A 77 1.85 12.20 -14.30
CA TRP A 77 1.43 12.09 -12.91
C TRP A 77 -0.09 11.99 -12.79
N ALA A 78 -0.85 12.85 -13.47
CA ALA A 78 -2.32 12.74 -13.47
C ALA A 78 -2.80 11.39 -14.03
N ALA A 79 -2.21 10.93 -15.14
CA ALA A 79 -2.55 9.62 -15.69
C ALA A 79 -2.19 8.47 -14.73
N ALA A 80 -1.09 8.57 -13.99
CA ALA A 80 -0.71 7.56 -13.00
C ALA A 80 -1.71 7.50 -11.83
N GLN A 81 -2.18 8.66 -11.37
CA GLN A 81 -3.24 8.74 -10.35
C GLN A 81 -4.54 8.12 -10.85
N ALA A 82 -4.94 8.42 -12.09
CA ALA A 82 -6.15 7.84 -12.69
C ALA A 82 -6.05 6.30 -12.83
N PHE A 83 -4.89 5.77 -13.21
CA PHE A 83 -4.68 4.31 -13.26
C PHE A 83 -4.71 3.67 -11.86
N GLU A 84 -4.19 4.36 -10.85
CA GLU A 84 -4.23 3.88 -9.48
C GLU A 84 -5.65 3.83 -8.91
N GLU A 85 -6.51 4.79 -9.25
CA GLU A 85 -7.95 4.73 -8.90
C GLU A 85 -8.69 3.55 -9.56
N LEU A 86 -8.14 3.00 -10.64
CA LEU A 86 -8.64 1.82 -11.34
C LEU A 86 -7.92 0.53 -10.91
N ASP A 87 -7.08 0.58 -9.88
CA ASP A 87 -6.23 -0.54 -9.42
C ASP A 87 -5.30 -1.10 -10.52
N ARG A 88 -5.01 -0.30 -11.55
CA ARG A 88 -4.13 -0.65 -12.69
C ARG A 88 -2.66 -0.45 -12.35
N ASN A 89 -2.20 -1.21 -11.36
CA ASN A 89 -0.88 -1.08 -10.74
C ASN A 89 0.30 -1.15 -11.73
N GLU A 90 0.23 -1.99 -12.76
CA GLU A 90 1.29 -2.09 -13.76
C GLU A 90 1.43 -0.83 -14.61
N ASP A 91 0.31 -0.22 -14.99
CA ASP A 91 0.29 1.04 -15.74
C ASP A 91 0.80 2.18 -14.87
N THR A 92 0.36 2.24 -13.61
CA THR A 92 0.86 3.18 -12.61
C THR A 92 2.39 3.08 -12.47
N ILE A 93 2.92 1.88 -12.22
CA ILE A 93 4.38 1.65 -12.11
C ILE A 93 5.10 2.11 -13.39
N ALA A 94 4.55 1.81 -14.57
CA ALA A 94 5.16 2.20 -15.84
C ALA A 94 5.25 3.73 -15.99
N LEU A 95 4.19 4.47 -15.63
CA LEU A 95 4.18 5.94 -15.71
C LEU A 95 5.09 6.57 -14.65
N LEU A 96 5.04 6.09 -13.40
CA LEU A 96 5.90 6.59 -12.33
C LEU A 96 7.39 6.35 -12.63
N LYS A 97 7.75 5.21 -13.23
CA LYS A 97 9.13 4.94 -13.70
C LYS A 97 9.59 5.94 -14.76
N ARG A 98 8.68 6.40 -15.63
CA ARG A 98 9.00 7.42 -16.63
C ARG A 98 9.26 8.78 -15.98
N ILE A 99 8.44 9.17 -15.00
CA ILE A 99 8.64 10.41 -14.22
C ILE A 99 9.97 10.35 -13.47
N ALA A 100 10.26 9.22 -12.80
CA ALA A 100 11.52 9.01 -12.08
C ALA A 100 12.76 9.09 -12.99
N ALA A 101 12.64 8.63 -14.24
CA ALA A 101 13.70 8.69 -15.25
C ALA A 101 13.80 10.05 -15.98
N SER A 102 12.89 10.98 -15.74
CA SER A 102 12.85 12.25 -16.44
C SER A 102 14.05 13.13 -16.11
N GLY A 103 14.68 13.66 -17.16
CA GLY A 103 15.77 14.62 -17.04
C GLY A 103 15.32 16.07 -16.85
N SER A 104 14.02 16.34 -16.97
CA SER A 104 13.46 17.69 -16.90
C SER A 104 12.29 17.72 -15.94
N ARG A 105 12.60 18.05 -14.68
CA ARG A 105 11.61 18.02 -13.60
C ARG A 105 10.55 19.11 -13.76
N HIS A 106 9.29 18.73 -13.64
CA HIS A 106 8.18 19.68 -13.66
C HIS A 106 8.09 20.43 -12.32
N PRO A 107 7.99 21.76 -12.31
CA PRO A 107 8.10 22.55 -11.08
C PRO A 107 6.89 22.44 -10.15
N ALA A 108 5.73 21.99 -10.65
CA ALA A 108 4.54 21.77 -9.83
C ALA A 108 4.52 20.40 -9.13
N LEU A 109 5.49 19.52 -9.40
CA LEU A 109 5.52 18.16 -8.83
C LEU A 109 6.53 18.04 -7.69
N ASP A 110 6.17 17.23 -6.69
CA ASP A 110 7.05 16.79 -5.63
C ASP A 110 7.66 15.43 -5.97
N TYR A 111 8.91 15.44 -6.45
CA TYR A 111 9.61 14.22 -6.88
C TYR A 111 9.90 13.25 -5.74
N PRO A 112 10.43 13.68 -4.58
CA PRO A 112 10.50 12.83 -3.39
C PRO A 112 9.22 12.04 -3.14
N ASP A 113 8.06 12.69 -3.18
CA ASP A 113 6.78 12.03 -2.89
C ASP A 113 6.38 11.02 -3.98
N ILE A 114 6.50 11.40 -5.26
CA ILE A 114 6.28 10.50 -6.40
C ILE A 114 7.20 9.27 -6.35
N LEU A 115 8.47 9.46 -5.96
CA LEU A 115 9.43 8.36 -5.80
C LEU A 115 9.08 7.44 -4.63
N LEU A 116 8.57 8.00 -3.51
CA LEU A 116 8.07 7.19 -2.39
C LEU A 116 6.85 6.36 -2.81
N ARG A 117 5.95 6.92 -3.62
CA ARG A 117 4.80 6.18 -4.17
C ARG A 117 5.20 5.08 -5.12
N LEU A 118 6.18 5.35 -6.01
CA LEU A 118 6.76 4.30 -6.85
C LEU A 118 7.44 3.19 -6.02
N ALA A 119 8.15 3.55 -4.94
CA ALA A 119 8.75 2.57 -4.04
C ALA A 119 7.69 1.67 -3.39
N GLU A 120 6.52 2.22 -3.04
CA GLU A 120 5.40 1.48 -2.47
C GLU A 120 4.84 0.46 -3.47
N HIS A 121 4.46 0.88 -4.68
CA HIS A 121 3.96 -0.05 -5.71
C HIS A 121 4.99 -1.13 -6.09
N LEU A 122 6.29 -0.77 -6.15
CA LEU A 122 7.35 -1.75 -6.39
C LEU A 122 7.50 -2.74 -5.23
N LYS A 123 7.32 -2.29 -3.98
CA LYS A 123 7.29 -3.17 -2.80
C LYS A 123 6.10 -4.12 -2.87
N GLU A 124 4.92 -3.60 -3.16
CA GLU A 124 3.68 -4.38 -3.26
C GLU A 124 3.78 -5.46 -4.32
N ARG A 125 4.38 -5.15 -5.48
CA ARG A 125 4.69 -6.10 -6.56
C ARG A 125 5.81 -7.11 -6.23
N GLY A 126 6.59 -6.86 -5.17
CA GLY A 126 7.73 -7.70 -4.76
C GLY A 126 9.09 -7.35 -5.39
N ASP A 127 9.19 -6.23 -6.11
CA ASP A 127 10.43 -5.71 -6.71
C ASP A 127 11.26 -4.91 -5.71
N TYR A 128 11.63 -5.56 -4.61
CA TYR A 128 12.30 -4.95 -3.46
C TYR A 128 13.62 -4.22 -3.77
N ASP A 129 14.39 -4.71 -4.75
CA ASP A 129 15.65 -4.10 -5.14
C ASP A 129 15.42 -2.76 -5.86
N GLU A 130 14.39 -2.68 -6.72
CA GLU A 130 13.99 -1.43 -7.39
C GLU A 130 13.34 -0.46 -6.40
N ALA A 131 12.48 -0.96 -5.50
CA ALA A 131 11.87 -0.14 -4.45
C ALA A 131 12.94 0.54 -3.57
N THR A 132 13.96 -0.22 -3.15
CA THR A 132 15.07 0.33 -2.36
C THR A 132 15.87 1.39 -3.13
N ALA A 133 16.06 1.21 -4.44
CA ALA A 133 16.75 2.19 -5.27
C ALA A 133 15.97 3.53 -5.36
N MET A 134 14.64 3.51 -5.27
CA MET A 134 13.85 4.73 -5.21
C MET A 134 14.05 5.46 -3.89
N LEU A 135 14.11 4.75 -2.76
CA LEU A 135 14.41 5.34 -1.44
C LEU A 135 15.80 6.02 -1.40
N ASP A 136 16.78 5.43 -2.09
CA ASP A 136 18.11 6.03 -2.24
C ASP A 136 18.03 7.35 -3.03
N GLN A 137 17.20 7.42 -4.07
CA GLN A 137 16.98 8.65 -4.82
C GLN A 137 16.26 9.71 -3.98
N VAL A 138 15.23 9.34 -3.22
CA VAL A 138 14.52 10.26 -2.31
C VAL A 138 15.50 10.90 -1.34
N THR A 139 16.34 10.10 -0.68
CA THR A 139 17.34 10.58 0.28
C THR A 139 18.39 11.50 -0.38
N ALA A 140 18.70 11.28 -1.67
CA ALA A 140 19.61 12.14 -2.42
C ALA A 140 18.98 13.50 -2.79
N LEU A 141 17.66 13.55 -2.97
CA LEU A 141 16.92 14.79 -3.26
C LEU A 141 16.61 15.58 -2.00
N GLU A 142 16.19 14.89 -0.96
CA GLU A 142 15.79 15.48 0.30
C GLU A 142 16.37 14.67 1.47
N PRO A 143 17.56 15.05 1.95
CA PRO A 143 18.23 14.34 3.05
C PRO A 143 17.41 14.28 4.35
N ASP A 144 16.49 15.22 4.56
CA ASP A 144 15.64 15.28 5.76
C ASP A 144 14.61 14.14 5.78
N LEU A 145 14.30 13.53 4.63
CA LEU A 145 13.43 12.35 4.53
C LEU A 145 14.13 11.03 4.87
N HIS A 146 15.43 11.06 5.24
CA HIS A 146 16.21 9.85 5.53
C HIS A 146 15.52 8.94 6.56
N GLY A 147 14.96 9.50 7.64
CA GLY A 147 14.28 8.71 8.67
C GLY A 147 13.07 7.94 8.14
N ARG A 148 12.22 8.60 7.33
CA ARG A 148 11.07 7.98 6.66
C ARG A 148 11.52 6.91 5.67
N CYS A 149 12.60 7.16 4.93
CA CYS A 149 13.16 6.19 3.99
C CYS A 149 13.70 4.94 4.69
N GLU A 150 14.38 5.09 5.84
CA GLU A 150 14.90 3.94 6.59
C GLU A 150 13.78 3.08 7.19
N GLU A 151 12.65 3.67 7.57
CA GLU A 151 11.49 2.90 8.00
C GLU A 151 10.88 2.08 6.85
N ARG A 152 10.67 2.68 5.68
CA ARG A 152 10.20 1.94 4.48
C ARG A 152 11.21 0.87 4.05
N ARG A 153 12.52 1.17 4.15
CA ARG A 153 13.59 0.20 3.90
C ARG A 153 13.53 -0.97 4.88
N ALA A 154 13.21 -0.72 6.16
CA ALA A 154 13.03 -1.76 7.17
C ALA A 154 11.94 -2.76 6.76
N GLU A 155 10.80 -2.25 6.31
CA GLU A 155 9.69 -3.07 5.81
C GLU A 155 10.11 -3.92 4.60
N ILE A 156 10.70 -3.28 3.58
CA ILE A 156 11.19 -3.96 2.37
C ILE A 156 12.23 -5.05 2.73
N LEU A 157 13.09 -4.82 3.72
CA LEU A 157 14.05 -5.83 4.18
C LEU A 157 13.39 -7.02 4.86
N VAL A 158 12.36 -6.79 5.68
CA VAL A 158 11.58 -7.90 6.28
C VAL A 158 10.86 -8.68 5.19
N LEU A 159 10.19 -7.98 4.27
CA LEU A 159 9.46 -8.58 3.16
C LEU A 159 10.37 -9.26 2.13
N SER A 160 11.64 -8.89 2.02
CA SER A 160 12.61 -9.59 1.16
C SER A 160 13.32 -10.77 1.85
N GLY A 161 12.89 -11.14 3.06
CA GLY A 161 13.48 -12.22 3.86
C GLY A 161 14.74 -11.83 4.64
N ARG A 162 15.25 -10.60 4.50
CA ARG A 162 16.35 -10.03 5.29
C ARG A 162 15.86 -9.52 6.65
N VAL A 163 15.10 -10.38 7.34
CA VAL A 163 14.34 -10.03 8.55
C VAL A 163 15.24 -9.41 9.63
N GLY A 164 16.42 -9.97 9.89
CA GLY A 164 17.32 -9.44 10.92
C GLY A 164 17.70 -7.97 10.69
N GLU A 165 18.06 -7.63 9.45
CA GLU A 165 18.46 -6.26 9.08
C GLU A 165 17.25 -5.31 9.13
N GLY A 166 16.09 -5.75 8.64
CA GLY A 166 14.86 -4.95 8.72
C GLY A 166 14.44 -4.66 10.17
N LEU A 167 14.52 -5.65 11.06
CA LEU A 167 14.19 -5.45 12.47
C LEU A 167 15.19 -4.54 13.19
N GLU A 168 16.47 -4.51 12.79
CA GLU A 168 17.44 -3.54 13.31
C GLU A 168 17.06 -2.10 12.92
N LEU A 169 16.61 -1.89 11.68
CA LEU A 169 16.11 -0.60 11.22
C LEU A 169 14.82 -0.19 11.92
N PHE A 170 13.83 -1.07 12.04
CA PHE A 170 12.61 -0.77 12.82
C PHE A 170 12.93 -0.43 14.29
N GLN A 171 13.89 -1.12 14.90
CA GLN A 171 14.34 -0.76 16.25
C GLN A 171 15.04 0.60 16.29
N ALA A 172 15.76 0.98 15.24
CA ALA A 172 16.36 2.31 15.13
C ALA A 172 15.27 3.39 14.95
N ALA A 173 14.29 3.16 14.09
CA ALA A 173 13.13 4.03 13.91
C ALA A 173 12.35 4.21 15.21
N ALA A 174 12.05 3.12 15.94
CA ALA A 174 11.35 3.20 17.23
C ALA A 174 12.15 3.93 18.33
N ARG A 175 13.49 4.01 18.21
CA ARG A 175 14.32 4.85 19.09
C ARG A 175 14.32 6.32 18.67
N ALA A 176 14.21 6.59 17.37
CA ALA A 176 14.14 7.95 16.82
C ALA A 176 12.77 8.59 17.07
N PHE A 177 11.71 7.77 17.05
CA PHE A 177 10.32 8.16 17.26
C PHE A 177 9.72 7.34 18.41
N PRO A 178 10.14 7.59 19.67
CA PRO A 178 9.72 6.79 20.82
C PRO A 178 8.23 6.92 21.15
N ASP A 179 7.59 7.99 20.67
CA ASP A 179 6.19 8.33 20.93
C ASP A 179 5.26 7.93 19.76
N ASP A 180 5.81 7.34 18.70
CA ASP A 180 5.04 6.89 17.53
C ASP A 180 4.69 5.39 17.64
N PRO A 181 3.41 5.04 17.92
CA PRO A 181 3.00 3.64 18.03
C PRO A 181 2.91 2.95 16.66
N TRP A 182 2.88 3.68 15.54
CA TRP A 182 2.80 3.09 14.21
C TRP A 182 4.09 2.39 13.80
N VAL A 183 5.24 2.84 14.28
CA VAL A 183 6.54 2.20 13.98
C VAL A 183 6.55 0.72 14.43
N PRO A 184 6.30 0.38 15.71
CA PRO A 184 6.23 -1.02 16.13
C PRO A 184 5.07 -1.79 15.49
N LEU A 185 3.95 -1.14 15.20
CA LEU A 185 2.81 -1.78 14.54
C LEU A 185 3.15 -2.22 13.10
N ARG A 186 3.78 -1.34 12.30
CA ARG A 186 4.28 -1.67 10.95
C ARG A 186 5.28 -2.81 10.96
N ALA A 187 6.19 -2.84 11.94
CA ALA A 187 7.11 -3.97 12.11
C ALA A 187 6.38 -5.28 12.39
N GLY A 188 5.32 -5.25 13.21
CA GLY A 188 4.46 -6.39 13.48
C GLY A 188 3.75 -6.89 12.22
N TRP A 189 3.18 -6.00 11.42
CA TRP A 189 2.57 -6.33 10.14
C TRP A 189 3.57 -6.93 9.14
N ALA A 190 4.75 -6.33 8.99
CA ALA A 190 5.80 -6.85 8.12
C ALA A 190 6.23 -8.28 8.55
N LEU A 191 6.28 -8.56 9.86
CA LEU A 191 6.55 -9.89 10.38
C LEU A 191 5.42 -10.87 10.10
N LEU A 192 4.16 -10.44 10.21
CA LEU A 192 3.01 -11.26 9.87
C LEU A 192 3.07 -11.70 8.40
N THR A 193 3.25 -10.73 7.49
CA THR A 193 3.33 -10.91 6.03
C THR A 193 4.54 -11.74 5.60
N SER A 194 5.65 -11.66 6.33
CA SER A 194 6.83 -12.52 6.10
C SER A 194 6.73 -13.91 6.73
N GLY A 195 5.57 -14.28 7.28
CA GLY A 195 5.34 -15.59 7.90
C GLY A 195 6.02 -15.77 9.27
N ARG A 196 6.52 -14.68 9.87
CA ARG A 196 7.20 -14.63 11.17
C ARG A 196 6.24 -14.25 12.31
N PHE A 197 5.02 -14.77 12.24
CA PHE A 197 3.93 -14.48 13.18
C PHE A 197 4.21 -14.83 14.66
N GLN A 198 5.21 -15.68 14.95
CA GLN A 198 5.63 -15.98 16.33
C GLN A 198 6.34 -14.79 17.02
N GLU A 199 6.91 -13.86 16.24
CA GLU A 199 7.63 -12.70 16.76
C GLU A 199 6.73 -11.46 16.91
N VAL A 200 5.55 -11.47 16.28
CA VAL A 200 4.55 -10.39 16.32
C VAL A 200 4.17 -9.95 17.75
N PRO A 201 3.95 -10.86 18.73
CA PRO A 201 3.54 -10.45 20.08
C PRO A 201 4.51 -9.47 20.75
N ARG A 202 5.82 -9.61 20.50
CA ARG A 202 6.82 -8.68 21.05
C ARG A 202 6.66 -7.26 20.52
N TRP A 203 6.26 -7.11 19.26
CA TRP A 203 6.06 -5.81 18.62
C TRP A 203 4.75 -5.19 19.03
N ILE A 204 3.69 -6.00 19.21
CA ILE A 204 2.44 -5.57 19.87
C ILE A 204 2.73 -5.05 21.27
N ASP A 205 3.49 -5.78 22.10
CA ASP A 205 3.87 -5.34 23.45
C ASP A 205 4.61 -3.99 23.44
N MET A 206 5.38 -3.71 22.39
CA MET A 206 6.07 -2.43 22.23
C MET A 206 5.10 -1.32 21.85
N CYS A 207 4.22 -1.57 20.88
CA CYS A 207 3.15 -0.67 20.46
C CYS A 207 2.25 -0.27 21.63
N GLU A 208 1.79 -1.24 22.44
CA GLU A 208 0.95 -0.99 23.61
C GLU A 208 1.65 -0.21 24.73
N ARG A 209 3.00 -0.24 24.78
CA ARG A 209 3.75 0.61 25.71
C ARG A 209 3.78 2.06 25.25
N VAL A 210 4.00 2.28 23.95
CA VAL A 210 3.97 3.63 23.37
C VAL A 210 2.58 4.23 23.51
N LEU A 211 1.52 3.46 23.20
CA LEU A 211 0.13 3.91 23.31
C LEU A 211 -0.30 4.41 24.70
N LYS A 212 0.37 3.99 25.77
CA LYS A 212 0.06 4.49 27.13
C LYS A 212 0.45 5.95 27.33
N GLU A 213 1.37 6.45 26.52
CA GLU A 213 1.88 7.81 26.56
C GLU A 213 1.25 8.70 25.49
N VAL A 214 0.42 8.14 24.59
CA VAL A 214 -0.31 8.89 23.56
C VAL A 214 -1.59 9.48 24.15
N ASP A 215 -1.69 10.82 24.10
CA ASP A 215 -2.85 11.55 24.61
C ASP A 215 -4.04 11.59 23.62
N ASP A 216 -3.79 11.42 22.32
CA ASP A 216 -4.83 11.46 21.30
C ASP A 216 -5.69 10.19 21.35
N GLU A 217 -6.88 10.31 21.93
CA GLU A 217 -7.82 9.19 22.05
C GLU A 217 -8.28 8.61 20.69
N ALA A 218 -8.31 9.41 19.63
CA ALA A 218 -8.68 8.93 18.30
C ALA A 218 -7.57 8.05 17.71
N GLU A 219 -6.32 8.48 17.85
CA GLU A 219 -5.15 7.69 17.48
C GLU A 219 -5.08 6.41 18.31
N VAL A 220 -5.26 6.49 19.63
CA VAL A 220 -5.26 5.31 20.51
C VAL A 220 -6.32 4.30 20.08
N ARG A 221 -7.54 4.74 19.73
CA ARG A 221 -8.59 3.84 19.23
C ARG A 221 -8.23 3.20 17.88
N ALA A 222 -7.66 3.98 16.96
CA ALA A 222 -7.27 3.47 15.65
C ALA A 222 -6.19 2.39 15.77
N VAL A 223 -5.10 2.70 16.47
CA VAL A 223 -3.99 1.76 16.67
C VAL A 223 -4.42 0.54 17.48
N ALA A 224 -5.30 0.69 18.48
CA ALA A 224 -5.82 -0.45 19.24
C ALA A 224 -6.62 -1.42 18.36
N GLY A 225 -7.41 -0.91 17.42
CA GLY A 225 -8.10 -1.75 16.43
C GLY A 225 -7.14 -2.54 15.56
N GLU A 226 -6.08 -1.89 15.08
CA GLU A 226 -5.03 -2.55 14.30
C GLU A 226 -4.25 -3.60 15.10
N ILE A 227 -3.96 -3.32 16.38
CA ILE A 227 -3.34 -4.29 17.29
C ILE A 227 -4.23 -5.52 17.45
N ASP A 228 -5.53 -5.33 17.65
CA ASP A 228 -6.48 -6.44 17.82
C ASP A 228 -6.57 -7.29 16.54
N HIS A 229 -6.56 -6.66 15.37
CA HIS A 229 -6.50 -7.36 14.09
C HIS A 229 -5.20 -8.16 13.95
N LEU A 230 -4.05 -7.51 14.11
CA LEU A 230 -2.73 -8.13 14.00
C LEU A 230 -2.57 -9.29 15.01
N ARG A 231 -3.08 -9.13 16.24
CA ARG A 231 -3.10 -10.17 17.26
C ARG A 231 -3.94 -11.37 16.80
N ALA A 232 -5.18 -11.12 16.38
CA ALA A 232 -6.09 -12.18 15.95
C ALA A 232 -5.50 -13.00 14.80
N GLU A 233 -4.93 -12.34 13.78
CA GLU A 233 -4.36 -13.03 12.63
C GLU A 233 -3.06 -13.77 12.97
N SER A 234 -2.18 -13.16 13.78
CA SER A 234 -0.97 -13.84 14.26
C SER A 234 -1.31 -15.10 15.07
N GLU A 235 -2.28 -15.03 16.00
CA GLU A 235 -2.75 -16.17 16.78
C GLU A 235 -3.45 -17.23 15.94
N ALA A 236 -4.18 -16.82 14.90
CA ALA A 236 -4.76 -17.74 13.93
C ALA A 236 -3.63 -18.54 13.27
N ARG A 237 -2.63 -17.88 12.65
CA ARG A 237 -1.47 -18.52 12.02
C ARG A 237 -0.71 -19.46 12.96
N VAL A 238 -0.51 -19.06 14.24
CA VAL A 238 0.09 -19.92 15.28
C VAL A 238 -0.73 -21.19 15.50
N ARG A 239 -2.05 -21.07 15.69
CA ARG A 239 -2.95 -22.22 15.91
C ARG A 239 -2.98 -23.14 14.69
N ARG A 240 -3.04 -22.58 13.49
CA ARG A 240 -3.00 -23.30 12.21
C ARG A 240 -1.77 -24.21 12.14
N ARG A 241 -0.59 -23.65 12.43
CA ARG A 241 0.69 -24.37 12.39
C ARG A 241 0.84 -25.42 13.49
N ALA A 242 0.35 -25.14 14.70
CA ALA A 242 0.34 -26.11 15.79
C ALA A 242 -0.56 -27.32 15.48
N HIS A 243 -1.73 -27.08 14.87
CA HIS A 243 -2.64 -28.15 14.45
C HIS A 243 -1.99 -29.06 13.39
N GLN A 244 -1.33 -28.47 12.39
CA GLN A 244 -0.60 -29.24 11.37
C GLN A 244 0.51 -30.10 11.98
N ALA A 245 1.36 -29.52 12.84
CA ALA A 245 2.43 -30.28 13.48
C ALA A 245 1.91 -31.44 14.36
N GLY A 246 0.76 -31.25 15.03
CA GLY A 246 0.09 -32.30 15.78
C GLY A 246 -0.55 -33.38 14.89
N ALA A 247 -1.09 -33.00 13.74
CA ALA A 247 -1.64 -33.91 12.75
C ALA A 247 -0.55 -34.74 12.07
N ASP A 248 0.58 -34.14 11.70
CA ASP A 248 1.74 -34.83 11.11
C ASP A 248 2.36 -35.84 12.10
N ALA A 249 2.32 -35.55 13.40
CA ALA A 249 2.75 -36.49 14.45
C ALA A 249 1.75 -37.63 14.70
N ALA A 250 0.48 -37.45 14.32
CA ALA A 250 -0.60 -38.44 14.46
C ALA A 250 -0.89 -39.21 13.15
N ALA A 251 -0.26 -38.84 12.05
CA ALA A 251 -0.51 -39.38 10.72
C ALA A 251 0.45 -40.52 10.36
N GLU A 252 0.24 -41.68 10.98
CA GLU A 252 0.47 -42.97 10.31
C GLU A 252 -0.84 -43.72 9.97
N ASP A 253 -2.03 -43.27 10.41
CA ASP A 253 -3.29 -44.03 10.18
C ASP A 253 -4.59 -43.23 9.87
N ALA A 254 -4.59 -41.90 9.84
CA ALA A 254 -5.84 -41.11 9.82
C ALA A 254 -6.28 -40.52 8.46
N ASP A 255 -5.73 -40.96 7.34
CA ASP A 255 -5.91 -40.32 6.02
C ASP A 255 -7.24 -40.68 5.30
N LYS A 256 -8.30 -41.01 6.05
CA LYS A 256 -9.63 -41.37 5.47
C LYS A 256 -10.85 -40.68 6.08
N GLU A 257 -10.70 -39.87 7.14
CA GLU A 257 -11.83 -39.20 7.82
C GLU A 257 -11.65 -37.70 8.04
N ALA A 258 -10.66 -37.06 7.40
CA ALA A 258 -10.44 -35.62 7.52
C ALA A 258 -11.52 -34.85 6.75
N GLY A 259 -12.62 -34.48 7.44
CA GLY A 259 -13.69 -33.66 6.88
C GLY A 259 -13.21 -32.30 6.35
N LEU A 260 -14.11 -31.59 5.66
CA LEU A 260 -13.81 -30.34 4.93
C LEU A 260 -13.12 -29.26 5.77
N GLY A 261 -13.47 -29.11 7.06
CA GLY A 261 -12.78 -28.18 7.95
C GLY A 261 -11.28 -28.49 8.15
N SER A 262 -10.90 -29.77 8.20
CA SER A 262 -9.49 -30.19 8.27
C SER A 262 -8.77 -29.97 6.94
N LEU A 263 -9.46 -30.20 5.81
CA LEU A 263 -8.92 -29.87 4.49
C LEU A 263 -8.64 -28.36 4.36
N ARG A 264 -9.59 -27.50 4.75
CA ARG A 264 -9.40 -26.04 4.80
C ARG A 264 -8.15 -25.68 5.61
N GLN A 265 -8.02 -26.25 6.80
CA GLN A 265 -6.87 -26.00 7.66
C GLN A 265 -5.53 -26.37 7.03
N ARG A 266 -5.47 -27.47 6.27
CA ARG A 266 -4.26 -27.87 5.53
C ARG A 266 -3.94 -26.94 4.37
N ILE A 267 -4.96 -26.45 3.66
CA ILE A 267 -4.76 -25.49 2.55
C ILE A 267 -4.22 -24.18 3.11
N LEU A 268 -4.82 -23.65 4.18
CA LEU A 268 -4.34 -22.43 4.84
C LEU A 268 -2.89 -22.53 5.29
N VAL A 269 -2.47 -23.65 5.88
CA VAL A 269 -1.05 -23.83 6.28
C VAL A 269 -0.13 -23.87 5.06
N SER A 270 -0.56 -24.51 3.98
CA SER A 270 0.21 -24.55 2.74
C SER A 270 0.29 -23.16 2.08
N LEU A 271 -0.75 -22.34 2.23
CA LEU A 271 -0.80 -20.96 1.79
C LEU A 271 0.14 -20.08 2.62
N ASP A 272 0.10 -20.19 3.95
CA ASP A 272 1.02 -19.50 4.87
C ASP A 272 2.50 -19.84 4.55
N ASP A 273 2.79 -21.11 4.23
CA ASP A 273 4.13 -21.57 3.82
C ASP A 273 4.56 -21.05 2.44
N GLU A 274 3.60 -20.92 1.51
CA GLU A 274 3.89 -20.36 0.19
C GLU A 274 4.09 -18.85 0.25
N GLU A 275 3.27 -18.12 1.01
CA GLU A 275 3.48 -16.69 1.29
C GLU A 275 4.88 -16.48 1.88
N ALA A 276 5.25 -17.22 2.93
CA ALA A 276 6.59 -17.11 3.52
C ALA A 276 7.72 -17.41 2.50
N ARG A 277 7.51 -18.36 1.58
CA ARG A 277 8.49 -18.70 0.53
C ARG A 277 8.63 -17.58 -0.49
N LEU A 278 7.52 -17.03 -0.95
CA LEU A 278 7.50 -15.94 -1.94
C LEU A 278 8.07 -14.66 -1.35
N THR A 279 7.74 -14.34 -0.10
CA THR A 279 8.31 -13.21 0.63
C THR A 279 9.83 -13.42 0.81
N ALA A 280 10.28 -14.59 1.28
CA ALA A 280 11.71 -14.83 1.49
C ALA A 280 12.55 -14.92 0.19
N SER A 281 11.93 -15.34 -0.91
CA SER A 281 12.60 -15.48 -2.21
C SER A 281 11.62 -15.16 -3.34
N PRO A 282 11.37 -13.86 -3.61
CA PRO A 282 10.46 -13.45 -4.65
C PRO A 282 10.83 -14.07 -6.01
N PRO A 283 9.86 -14.50 -6.81
CA PRO A 283 10.11 -15.19 -8.07
C PRO A 283 10.64 -14.21 -9.15
N ARG A 284 11.95 -13.95 -9.14
CA ARG A 284 12.64 -13.02 -10.07
C ARG A 284 13.00 -13.62 -11.43
N SER A 285 12.67 -14.89 -11.67
CA SER A 285 12.95 -15.58 -12.94
C SER A 285 11.70 -16.31 -13.40
N ASP A 286 11.53 -16.47 -14.71
CA ASP A 286 10.40 -17.18 -15.31
C ASP A 286 10.23 -18.58 -14.70
N ASP A 287 11.34 -19.29 -14.50
CA ASP A 287 11.37 -20.61 -13.84
C ASP A 287 10.86 -20.57 -12.40
N ALA A 288 11.24 -19.54 -11.62
CA ALA A 288 10.78 -19.38 -10.25
C ALA A 288 9.29 -19.01 -10.21
N ARG A 289 8.85 -18.14 -11.12
CA ARG A 289 7.46 -17.73 -11.28
C ARG A 289 6.58 -18.92 -11.67
N ALA A 290 6.97 -19.69 -12.68
CA ALA A 290 6.26 -20.89 -13.10
C ALA A 290 6.09 -21.90 -11.96
N ARG A 291 7.12 -22.12 -11.14
CA ARG A 291 7.02 -22.99 -9.96
C ARG A 291 6.07 -22.44 -8.90
N ALA A 292 6.03 -21.12 -8.70
CA ALA A 292 5.10 -20.48 -7.78
C ALA A 292 3.66 -20.58 -8.29
N THR A 293 3.43 -20.28 -9.58
CA THR A 293 2.14 -20.47 -10.26
C THR A 293 1.64 -21.89 -10.09
N GLU A 294 2.49 -22.90 -10.29
CA GLU A 294 2.10 -24.31 -10.13
C GLU A 294 1.61 -24.61 -8.70
N ARG A 295 2.31 -24.10 -7.67
CA ARG A 295 1.93 -24.33 -6.27
C ARG A 295 0.64 -23.59 -5.90
N LEU A 296 0.50 -22.32 -6.25
CA LEU A 296 -0.69 -21.53 -5.96
C LEU A 296 -1.91 -22.03 -6.73
N ALA A 297 -1.77 -22.36 -8.01
CA ALA A 297 -2.85 -22.96 -8.81
C ALA A 297 -3.29 -24.32 -8.23
N ALA A 298 -2.34 -25.12 -7.71
CA ALA A 298 -2.68 -26.37 -7.04
C ALA A 298 -3.45 -26.14 -5.72
N LEU A 299 -3.14 -25.08 -4.97
CA LEU A 299 -3.91 -24.69 -3.78
C LEU A 299 -5.31 -24.22 -4.17
N HIS A 300 -5.41 -23.33 -5.16
CA HIS A 300 -6.69 -22.81 -5.66
C HIS A 300 -7.61 -23.94 -6.14
N ALA A 301 -7.08 -24.85 -6.95
CA ALA A 301 -7.84 -26.01 -7.44
C ALA A 301 -8.29 -26.96 -6.31
N ARG A 302 -7.53 -27.03 -5.20
CA ARG A 302 -7.95 -27.80 -4.02
C ARG A 302 -9.04 -27.08 -3.23
N ALA A 303 -8.97 -25.75 -3.10
CA ALA A 303 -9.99 -24.95 -2.44
C ALA A 303 -11.31 -24.97 -3.23
N SER A 304 -11.27 -24.78 -4.55
CA SER A 304 -12.42 -24.87 -5.45
C SER A 304 -13.15 -26.22 -5.36
N ARG A 305 -12.43 -27.35 -5.40
CA ARG A 305 -13.06 -28.67 -5.19
C ARG A 305 -13.70 -28.83 -3.81
N ALA A 306 -13.07 -28.28 -2.77
CA ALA A 306 -13.60 -28.36 -1.41
C ALA A 306 -14.82 -27.45 -1.20
N TRP A 307 -14.89 -26.35 -1.96
CA TRP A 307 -16.07 -25.51 -2.06
C TRP A 307 -17.24 -26.28 -2.68
N ASP A 308 -17.02 -26.98 -3.81
CA ASP A 308 -18.05 -27.82 -4.45
C ASP A 308 -18.58 -28.88 -3.46
N ASP A 309 -17.67 -29.56 -2.76
CA ASP A 309 -18.02 -30.55 -1.73
C ASP A 309 -18.82 -29.92 -0.56
N ALA A 310 -18.52 -28.68 -0.17
CA ALA A 310 -19.25 -27.96 0.88
C ALA A 310 -20.68 -27.57 0.42
N VAL A 311 -20.83 -27.17 -0.85
CA VAL A 311 -22.15 -26.91 -1.46
C VAL A 311 -22.98 -28.18 -1.50
N GLU A 312 -22.40 -29.33 -1.89
CA GLU A 312 -23.09 -30.62 -1.88
C GLU A 312 -23.50 -31.03 -0.46
N ALA A 313 -22.64 -30.77 0.53
CA ALA A 313 -22.91 -31.00 1.94
C ALA A 313 -23.93 -30.02 2.56
N LYS A 314 -24.25 -28.91 1.87
CA LYS A 314 -25.10 -27.81 2.34
C LYS A 314 -24.58 -27.17 3.64
N ASP A 315 -23.27 -27.04 3.74
CA ASP A 315 -22.60 -26.37 4.86
C ASP A 315 -22.26 -24.93 4.44
N GLU A 316 -23.19 -24.00 4.71
CA GLU A 316 -23.07 -22.59 4.30
C GLU A 316 -21.83 -21.91 4.88
N ASP A 317 -21.44 -22.27 6.12
CA ASP A 317 -20.26 -21.71 6.78
C ASP A 317 -18.98 -22.14 6.04
N LEU A 318 -18.90 -23.42 5.62
CA LEU A 318 -17.75 -23.91 4.86
C LEU A 318 -17.72 -23.37 3.42
N VAL A 319 -18.88 -23.17 2.79
CA VAL A 319 -18.97 -22.54 1.46
C VAL A 319 -18.35 -21.15 1.50
N ALA A 320 -18.79 -20.30 2.43
CA ALA A 320 -18.23 -18.95 2.61
C ALA A 320 -16.72 -19.01 2.93
N ALA A 321 -16.32 -19.95 3.78
CA ALA A 321 -14.92 -20.07 4.21
C ALA A 321 -13.97 -20.62 3.14
N PHE A 322 -14.46 -21.34 2.12
CA PHE A 322 -13.67 -21.73 0.95
C PHE A 322 -13.72 -20.69 -0.18
N ASP A 323 -14.78 -19.89 -0.22
CA ASP A 323 -14.87 -18.74 -1.12
C ASP A 323 -13.82 -17.68 -0.76
N GLU A 324 -13.79 -17.26 0.51
CA GLU A 324 -12.75 -16.38 1.05
C GLU A 324 -11.33 -16.93 0.79
N LEU A 325 -11.12 -18.23 1.02
CA LEU A 325 -9.82 -18.86 0.81
C LEU A 325 -9.37 -18.86 -0.66
N GLN A 326 -10.31 -18.92 -1.61
CA GLN A 326 -9.96 -18.80 -3.04
C GLN A 326 -9.44 -17.40 -3.34
N TRP A 327 -10.11 -16.36 -2.83
CA TRP A 327 -9.67 -14.98 -2.95
C TRP A 327 -8.35 -14.70 -2.24
N ASP A 328 -8.11 -15.27 -1.07
CA ASP A 328 -6.80 -15.17 -0.38
C ASP A 328 -5.65 -15.72 -1.25
N ILE A 329 -5.89 -16.83 -1.96
CA ILE A 329 -4.89 -17.45 -2.85
C ILE A 329 -4.64 -16.56 -4.07
N VAL A 330 -5.69 -15.96 -4.65
CA VAL A 330 -5.61 -15.03 -5.78
C VAL A 330 -4.86 -13.76 -5.36
N GLY A 331 -5.26 -13.12 -4.27
CA GLY A 331 -4.61 -11.90 -3.76
C GLY A 331 -3.14 -12.13 -3.40
N LEU A 332 -2.78 -13.32 -2.90
CA LEU A 332 -1.36 -13.66 -2.72
C LEU A 332 -0.62 -13.77 -4.07
N ALA A 333 -1.24 -14.35 -5.09
CA ALA A 333 -0.62 -14.48 -6.41
C ALA A 333 -0.38 -13.11 -7.06
N GLU A 334 -1.39 -12.24 -7.02
CA GLU A 334 -1.35 -10.87 -7.56
C GLU A 334 -0.24 -10.04 -6.94
N ARG A 335 -0.09 -10.09 -5.61
CA ARG A 335 1.00 -9.41 -4.89
C ARG A 335 2.39 -9.75 -5.42
N PHE A 336 2.59 -10.96 -5.94
CA PHE A 336 3.88 -11.37 -6.50
C PHE A 336 3.92 -11.35 -8.05
N GLY A 337 2.95 -10.70 -8.69
CA GLY A 337 2.83 -10.61 -10.15
C GLY A 337 2.68 -11.99 -10.80
N ILE A 338 1.94 -12.89 -10.14
CA ILE A 338 1.67 -14.25 -10.60
C ILE A 338 0.22 -14.32 -11.09
N GLU A 339 0.05 -14.51 -12.40
CA GLU A 339 -1.26 -14.82 -12.98
C GLU A 339 -1.58 -16.31 -12.78
N LEU A 340 -2.76 -16.60 -12.23
CA LEU A 340 -3.25 -17.96 -12.04
C LEU A 340 -4.11 -18.39 -13.25
N PRO A 341 -3.79 -19.50 -13.92
CA PRO A 341 -4.51 -19.92 -15.11
C PRO A 341 -5.93 -20.44 -14.77
N GLY A 342 -6.92 -19.97 -15.52
CA GLY A 342 -8.30 -20.48 -15.46
C GLY A 342 -9.17 -19.90 -14.37
N ILE A 343 -8.79 -18.73 -13.82
CA ILE A 343 -9.63 -17.89 -12.98
C ILE A 343 -10.14 -16.77 -13.91
N GLU A 344 -11.43 -16.78 -14.23
CA GLU A 344 -12.06 -15.66 -14.97
C GLU A 344 -12.38 -14.57 -13.93
N GLU A 345 -11.94 -13.33 -14.19
CA GLU A 345 -12.39 -12.13 -13.47
C GLU A 345 -13.88 -11.92 -13.82
N ASP A 346 -14.78 -12.33 -12.93
CA ASP A 346 -16.24 -12.15 -13.07
C ASP A 346 -16.73 -10.85 -12.42
#